data_AF-A0A976LC10-F1
#
_entry.id   AF-A0A976LC10-F1
#
_cell.length_a   1.000
_cell.length_b   1.000
_cell.length_c   1.000
_cell.angle_alpha   90.00
_cell.angle_beta   90.00
_cell.angle_gamma   90.00
#
_symmetry.space_group_name_H-M   'P 1'
#
loop_
_entity.id
_entity.type
_entity.pdbx_description
1 polymer ?
#
loop_
_entity_poly.entity_id
_entity_poly.type
_entity_poly.pdbx_seq_one_letter_code
_entity_poly.pdbx_strand_id
1 'polypeptide(L)'
;MKFAGFEWDEGDWLKFSKHGVTHREIEYVLLQEPAVMPDPNPDEPRMRAIGKTEAGRYVFLVFMLRKVGSQTRLRPISARYMHNKEVDRYEEQN
;
A
#
# COMPACT_ATOMS: atom_id res chain seq x y z
N MET A 1 11.01 -6.13 4.17
CA MET A 1 10.61 -6.95 3.00
C MET A 1 11.58 -6.70 1.85
N LYS A 2 12.09 -7.72 1.14
CA LYS A 2 13.07 -7.52 0.03
C LYS A 2 12.37 -7.62 -1.33
N PHE A 3 12.35 -6.52 -2.09
CA PHE A 3 11.77 -6.44 -3.43
C PHE A 3 12.67 -5.60 -4.35
N ALA A 4 12.55 -5.80 -5.66
CA ALA A 4 13.40 -5.17 -6.68
C ALA A 4 12.83 -3.87 -7.25
N GLY A 5 11.58 -3.54 -6.93
CA GLY A 5 10.90 -2.31 -7.33
C GLY A 5 9.39 -2.43 -7.34
N PHE A 6 8.73 -1.37 -7.79
CA PHE A 6 7.28 -1.30 -7.96
C PHE A 6 6.89 -1.63 -9.40
N GLU A 7 5.72 -2.25 -9.55
CA GLU A 7 5.06 -2.51 -10.81
C GLU A 7 3.77 -1.69 -10.83
N TRP A 8 3.71 -0.76 -11.77
CA TRP A 8 2.57 0.13 -11.98
C TRP A 8 1.85 -0.28 -13.27
N ASP A 9 0.52 -0.36 -13.24
CA ASP A 9 -0.28 -0.52 -14.45
C ASP A 9 -0.59 0.87 -15.06
N GLU A 10 -0.75 0.96 -16.38
CA GLU A 10 -0.99 2.23 -17.08
C GLU A 10 -2.27 2.94 -16.57
N GLY A 11 -3.26 2.15 -16.11
CA GLY A 11 -4.52 2.66 -15.55
C GLY A 11 -4.47 3.03 -14.06
N ASP A 12 -3.37 2.76 -13.35
CA ASP A 12 -3.31 2.95 -11.89
C ASP A 12 -3.17 4.41 -11.50
N TRP A 13 -2.59 5.23 -12.38
CA TRP A 13 -2.40 6.66 -12.13
C TRP A 13 -3.71 7.41 -11.92
N LEU A 14 -4.71 7.11 -12.75
CA LEU A 14 -6.03 7.71 -12.65
C LEU A 14 -6.81 7.20 -11.42
N LYS A 15 -6.54 5.99 -10.95
CA LYS A 15 -7.22 5.39 -9.78
C LYS A 15 -6.71 6.01 -8.48
N PHE A 16 -5.40 6.08 -8.28
CA PHE A 16 -4.82 6.60 -7.03
C PHE A 16 -4.99 8.11 -6.90
N SER A 17 -4.87 8.85 -8.01
CA SER A 17 -5.11 10.29 -8.02
C SER A 17 -6.54 10.65 -7.59
N LYS A 18 -7.55 9.81 -7.88
CA LYS A 18 -8.94 10.02 -7.39
C LYS A 18 -9.05 9.95 -5.87
N HIS A 19 -8.16 9.21 -5.22
CA HIS A 19 -8.10 9.08 -3.77
C HIS A 19 -7.10 10.06 -3.11
N GLY A 20 -6.47 10.93 -3.92
CA GLY A 20 -5.53 11.96 -3.46
C GLY A 20 -4.18 11.43 -2.99
N VAL A 21 -3.89 10.14 -3.17
CA VAL A 21 -2.61 9.53 -2.79
C VAL A 21 -1.73 9.41 -4.02
N THR A 22 -0.50 9.92 -3.92
CA THR A 22 0.46 9.90 -5.02
C THR A 22 1.31 8.63 -5.03
N HIS A 23 1.87 8.27 -6.18
CA HIS A 23 2.83 7.15 -6.29
C HIS A 23 3.98 7.30 -5.30
N ARG A 24 4.54 8.50 -5.19
CA ARG A 24 5.63 8.79 -4.25
C ARG A 24 5.23 8.49 -2.80
N GLU A 25 4.01 8.82 -2.40
CA GLU A 25 3.52 8.51 -1.06
C GLU A 25 3.34 7.01 -0.85
N ILE A 26 2.84 6.29 -1.86
CA ILE A 26 2.73 4.83 -1.82
C ILE A 26 4.11 4.17 -1.68
N GLU A 27 5.07 4.58 -2.51
CA GLU A 27 6.44 4.07 -2.46
C GLU A 27 7.08 4.39 -1.12
N TYR A 28 6.95 5.62 -0.64
CA TYR A 28 7.45 6.04 0.66
C TYR A 28 6.90 5.15 1.77
N VAL A 29 5.57 4.99 1.85
CA VAL A 29 4.93 4.15 2.86
C VAL A 29 5.46 2.71 2.80
N LEU A 30 5.54 2.11 1.61
CA LEU A 30 6.00 0.73 1.45
C LEU A 30 7.51 0.53 1.72
N LEU A 31 8.31 1.60 1.66
CA LEU A 31 9.72 1.61 2.01
C LEU A 31 9.98 1.84 3.51
N GLN A 32 9.04 2.44 4.26
CA GLN A 32 9.16 2.76 5.69
C GLN A 32 8.69 1.65 6.64
N GLU A 33 8.65 0.40 6.18
CA GLU A 33 8.22 -0.77 6.98
C GLU A 33 6.81 -0.61 7.58
N PRO A 34 5.76 -0.52 6.75
CA PRO A 34 4.39 -0.37 7.25
C PRO A 34 3.93 -1.64 7.98
N ALA A 35 2.87 -1.52 8.78
CA ALA A 35 2.19 -2.69 9.31
C ALA A 35 1.50 -3.43 8.17
N VAL A 36 1.90 -4.68 7.92
CA VAL A 36 1.37 -5.52 6.85
C VAL A 36 0.52 -6.65 7.42
N MET A 37 -0.66 -6.88 6.83
CA MET A 37 -1.56 -7.97 7.20
C MET A 37 -2.13 -8.67 5.96
N PRO A 38 -2.51 -9.96 6.04
CA PRO A 38 -3.18 -10.65 4.95
C PRO A 38 -4.48 -9.94 4.54
N ASP A 39 -4.75 -9.88 3.24
CA ASP A 39 -6.09 -9.55 2.77
C ASP A 39 -6.98 -10.81 2.85
N PRO A 40 -8.23 -10.72 3.32
CA PRO A 40 -9.14 -11.85 3.46
C PRO A 40 -9.70 -12.35 2.13
N ASN A 41 -9.38 -11.71 0.99
CA ASN A 41 -9.80 -12.19 -0.32
C ASN A 41 -9.11 -13.54 -0.65
N PRO A 42 -9.86 -14.65 -0.79
CA PRO A 42 -9.27 -15.97 -1.00
C PRO A 42 -8.72 -16.18 -2.42
N ASP A 43 -9.18 -15.39 -3.40
CA ASP A 43 -8.92 -15.66 -4.82
C ASP A 43 -7.59 -15.04 -5.31
N GLU A 44 -7.04 -14.07 -4.59
CA GLU A 44 -5.79 -13.40 -4.96
C GLU A 44 -4.87 -13.18 -3.76
N PRO A 45 -3.54 -13.37 -3.89
CA PRO A 45 -2.57 -13.24 -2.80
C PRO A 45 -2.28 -11.77 -2.47
N ARG A 46 -3.31 -11.04 -2.03
CA ARG A 46 -3.27 -9.63 -1.66
C ARG A 46 -2.84 -9.45 -0.21
N MET A 47 -2.17 -8.34 0.04
CA MET A 47 -1.79 -7.88 1.37
C MET A 47 -2.30 -6.46 1.57
N ARG A 48 -2.59 -6.14 2.83
CA ARG A 48 -2.92 -4.80 3.27
C ARG A 48 -1.72 -4.21 3.99
N ALA A 49 -1.48 -2.92 3.80
CA ALA A 49 -0.51 -2.14 4.55
C ALA A 49 -1.17 -0.92 5.17
N ILE A 50 -0.76 -0.58 6.39
CA ILE A 50 -1.03 0.70 7.03
C ILE A 50 0.31 1.35 7.35
N GLY A 51 0.49 2.59 6.91
CA GLY A 51 1.68 3.36 7.25
C GLY A 51 1.46 4.86 7.06
N LYS A 52 2.50 5.64 7.35
CA LYS A 52 2.47 7.10 7.29
C LYS A 52 3.21 7.60 6.05
N THR A 53 2.65 8.60 5.39
CA THR A 53 3.38 9.37 4.37
C THR A 53 4.50 10.19 5.03
N GLU A 54 5.36 10.78 4.20
CA GLU A 54 6.38 11.74 4.63
C GLU A 54 5.77 12.91 5.44
N ALA A 55 4.55 13.32 5.11
CA ALA A 55 3.79 14.36 5.82
C ALA A 55 3.07 13.85 7.09
N GLY A 56 3.30 12.60 7.51
CA GLY A 56 2.70 12.02 8.71
C GLY A 56 1.24 11.57 8.55
N ARG A 57 0.67 11.58 7.35
CA ARG A 57 -0.72 11.16 7.11
C ARG A 57 -0.81 9.65 6.97
N TYR A 58 -1.78 9.03 7.64
CA TYR A 58 -2.01 7.60 7.52
C TYR A 58 -2.63 7.22 6.16
N VAL A 59 -2.07 6.17 5.57
CA VAL A 59 -2.52 5.59 4.30
C VAL A 59 -2.83 4.12 4.52
N PHE A 60 -3.99 3.71 4.02
CA PHE A 60 -4.37 2.32 3.86
C PHE A 60 -4.08 1.89 2.42
N LEU A 61 -3.35 0.79 2.28
CA LEU A 61 -2.84 0.26 1.02
C LEU A 61 -3.26 -1.20 0.86
N VAL A 62 -3.57 -1.58 -0.38
CA VAL A 62 -3.69 -2.98 -0.80
C VAL A 62 -2.71 -3.21 -1.92
N PHE A 63 -1.90 -4.27 -1.83
CA PHE A 63 -0.86 -4.59 -2.80
C PHE A 63 -0.63 -6.10 -2.90
N MET A 64 0.10 -6.52 -3.92
CA MET A 64 0.53 -7.91 -4.12
C MET A 64 2.03 -8.01 -4.36
N LEU A 65 2.60 -9.17 -4.04
CA LEU A 65 3.95 -9.55 -4.47
C LEU A 65 3.85 -10.31 -5.79
N ARG A 66 4.57 -9.84 -6.81
CA ARG A 66 4.68 -10.53 -8.09
C ARG A 66 6.11 -11.02 -8.31
N LYS A 67 6.25 -12.24 -8.82
CA LYS A 67 7.52 -12.75 -9.35
C LYS A 67 7.64 -12.36 -10.81
N VAL A 68 8.68 -11.61 -11.15
CA VAL A 68 9.04 -11.23 -12.52
C VAL A 68 10.46 -11.73 -12.76
N GLY A 69 10.59 -12.84 -13.49
CA GLY A 69 11.84 -13.59 -13.56
C GLY A 69 12.31 -14.05 -12.18
N SER A 70 13.55 -13.72 -11.81
CA SER A 70 14.13 -14.02 -10.49
C SER A 70 13.81 -12.96 -9.42
N GLN A 71 13.13 -11.87 -9.78
CA GLN A 71 12.90 -10.74 -8.90
C GLN A 71 11.48 -10.74 -8.31
N THR A 72 11.35 -10.32 -7.06
CA THR A 72 10.05 -9.99 -6.45
C THR A 72 9.77 -8.51 -6.64
N ARG A 73 8.61 -8.13 -7.17
CA ARG A 73 8.13 -6.76 -7.30
C ARG A 73 6.85 -6.55 -6.51
N LEU A 74 6.61 -5.30 -6.11
CA LEU A 74 5.37 -4.90 -5.46
C LEU A 74 4.42 -4.30 -6.49
N ARG A 75 3.18 -4.80 -6.52
CA ARG A 75 2.11 -4.21 -7.32
C ARG A 75 1.06 -3.61 -6.38
N PRO A 76 1.03 -2.28 -6.19
CA PRO A 76 -0.09 -1.60 -5.55
C PRO A 76 -1.38 -1.84 -6.34
N ILE A 77 -2.49 -2.09 -5.64
CA ILE A 77 -3.83 -2.28 -6.20
C ILE A 77 -4.75 -1.12 -5.83
N SER A 78 -4.68 -0.70 -4.56
CA SER A 78 -5.50 0.37 -3.99
C SER A 78 -4.71 1.14 -2.94
N ALA A 79 -4.91 2.45 -2.89
CA ALA A 79 -4.32 3.32 -1.88
C ALA A 79 -5.30 4.46 -1.57
N ARG A 80 -5.49 4.76 -0.29
CA ARG A 80 -6.28 5.91 0.17
C ARG A 80 -5.78 6.40 1.52
N TYR A 81 -6.03 7.67 1.81
CA TYR A 81 -5.91 8.14 3.18
C TYR A 81 -6.92 7.43 4.09
N MET A 82 -6.51 7.17 5.31
CA MET A 82 -7.40 6.70 6.36
C MET A 82 -8.27 7.85 6.87
N HIS A 83 -9.52 7.56 7.23
CA HIS A 83 -10.37 8.50 7.95
C HIS A 83 -9.95 8.55 9.42
N ASN A 84 -10.20 9.67 10.10
CA ASN A 84 -9.78 9.87 11.50
C ASN A 84 -10.18 8.71 12.42
N LYS A 85 -11.43 8.24 12.34
CA LYS A 85 -11.90 7.08 13.14
C LYS A 85 -11.12 5.78 12.88
N GLU A 86 -10.59 5.60 11.66
CA GLU A 86 -9.76 4.44 11.33
C GLU A 86 -8.35 4.60 11.92
N VAL A 87 -7.83 5.83 11.92
CA VAL A 87 -6.55 6.18 12.53
C VAL A 87 -6.62 5.98 14.04
N ASP A 88 -7.61 6.57 14.70
CA ASP A 88 -7.80 6.46 16.16
C ASP A 88 -7.83 4.98 16.58
N ARG A 89 -8.63 4.17 15.88
CA ARG A 89 -8.73 2.74 16.16
C ARG A 89 -7.43 1.97 15.87
N TYR A 90 -6.64 2.39 14.89
CA TYR A 90 -5.36 1.75 14.59
C TYR A 90 -4.32 2.06 15.68
N GLU A 91 -4.27 3.32 16.15
CA GLU A 91 -3.37 3.77 17.22
C GLU A 91 -3.75 3.21 18.60
N GLU A 92 -5.02 2.94 18.87
CA GLU A 92 -5.44 2.25 20.10
C GLU A 92 -5.01 0.77 20.14
N GLN A 93 -4.76 0.15 18.97
CA GLN A 93 -4.53 -1.30 18.83
C GLN A 93 -3.06 -1.67 18.60
N ASN A 94 -2.15 -0.69 18.43
CA ASN A 94 -0.73 -0.89 18.12
C ASN A 94 0.14 0.11 18.87
#